data_AF-A0A6P0EVX3-F1
#
_entry.id   AF-A0A6P0EVX3-F1
#
_cell.length_a   1.000
_cell.length_b   1.000
_cell.length_c   1.000
_cell.angle_alpha   90.00
_cell.angle_beta   90.00
_cell.angle_gamma   90.00
#
_symmetry.space_group_name_H-M   'P 1'
#
loop_
_entity.id
_entity.type
_entity.pdbx_description
1 polymer ?
#
loop_
_entity_poly.entity_id
_entity_poly.type
_entity_poly.pdbx_seq_one_letter_code
_entity_poly.pdbx_strand_id
1 'polypeptide(L)'
;MREAVGVAAYLAGDFAEAAREIRAYARMSGDQSYRAVLADCERALGRPENALRLVAEALEAQPDEAELVELQLVEAGARQDLGELPAAALILEAALGGRPTPAGLGQPDLGQLRLATAYADLLAARGEEELAMEWYGAIAAADPDDLTGVSDHFLDDEEEDEDDELEAELDGAVLDDDDDAEGDDLPGADADGSSVDEPAVAPAVLAAVADAVAADDDHDDAHEDDDEDDVDEDALDDVADDDIEAEVAELLGEVPPPPVERDHSRLFQQATEQQPPTN
;
A
#
# COMPACT_ATOMS: atom_id res chain seq x y z
N MET A 1 -24.27 -17.15 4.40
CA MET A 1 -23.94 -17.41 2.98
C MET A 1 -23.24 -16.23 2.36
N ARG A 2 -23.72 -14.98 2.53
CA ARG A 2 -23.11 -13.79 1.93
C ARG A 2 -21.62 -13.61 2.21
N GLU A 3 -21.20 -13.75 3.47
CA GLU A 3 -19.78 -13.70 3.85
C GLU A 3 -18.91 -14.64 2.99
N ALA A 4 -19.24 -15.93 2.96
CA ALA A 4 -18.48 -16.91 2.19
C ALA A 4 -18.47 -16.62 0.68
N VAL A 5 -19.56 -16.09 0.12
CA VAL A 5 -19.61 -15.68 -1.29
C VAL A 5 -18.73 -14.45 -1.51
N GLY A 6 -18.79 -13.46 -0.63
CA GLY A 6 -17.97 -12.26 -0.70
C GLY A 6 -16.47 -12.56 -0.63
N VAL A 7 -16.06 -13.41 0.32
CA VAL A 7 -14.66 -13.86 0.46
C VAL A 7 -14.22 -14.68 -0.75
N ALA A 8 -15.05 -15.60 -1.24
CA ALA A 8 -14.72 -16.37 -2.43
C ALA A 8 -14.60 -15.49 -3.69
N ALA A 9 -15.47 -14.49 -3.85
CA ALA A 9 -15.40 -13.52 -4.94
C ALA A 9 -14.12 -12.68 -4.87
N TYR A 10 -13.74 -12.24 -3.66
CA TYR A 10 -12.50 -11.48 -3.45
C TYR A 10 -11.26 -12.29 -3.86
N LEU A 11 -11.15 -13.54 -3.40
CA LEU A 11 -10.05 -14.44 -3.78
C LEU A 11 -10.04 -14.80 -5.27
N ALA A 12 -11.20 -14.72 -5.93
CA ALA A 12 -11.32 -14.93 -7.38
C ALA A 12 -11.09 -13.65 -8.21
N GLY A 13 -10.84 -12.50 -7.58
CA GLY A 13 -10.67 -11.21 -8.25
C GLY A 13 -11.96 -10.56 -8.77
N ASP A 14 -13.14 -11.07 -8.41
CA ASP A 14 -14.42 -10.40 -8.70
C ASP A 14 -14.74 -9.37 -7.61
N PHE A 15 -13.98 -8.28 -7.62
CA PHE A 15 -14.05 -7.23 -6.59
C PHE A 15 -15.41 -6.53 -6.53
N ALA A 16 -16.13 -6.46 -7.66
CA ALA A 16 -17.46 -5.87 -7.71
C ALA A 16 -18.48 -6.75 -6.98
N GLU A 17 -18.45 -8.08 -7.20
CA GLU A 17 -19.30 -9.01 -6.45
C GLU A 17 -18.88 -9.09 -4.98
N ALA A 18 -17.58 -9.16 -4.70
CA ALA A 18 -17.05 -9.17 -3.34
C ALA A 18 -17.57 -7.97 -2.53
N ALA A 19 -17.43 -6.75 -3.05
CA ALA A 19 -17.89 -5.55 -2.37
C ALA A 19 -19.41 -5.51 -2.17
N ARG A 20 -20.21 -6.02 -3.13
CA ARG A 20 -21.67 -6.15 -2.96
C ARG A 20 -22.02 -7.08 -1.82
N GLU A 21 -21.43 -8.27 -1.81
CA GLU A 21 -21.77 -9.32 -0.85
C GLU A 21 -21.26 -9.01 0.56
N ILE A 22 -20.06 -8.43 0.68
CA ILE A 22 -19.50 -8.02 1.97
C ILE A 22 -20.32 -6.87 2.58
N ARG A 23 -20.71 -5.85 1.80
CA ARG A 23 -21.61 -4.78 2.31
C ARG A 23 -22.96 -5.34 2.73
N ALA A 24 -23.50 -6.29 1.97
CA ALA A 24 -24.75 -6.94 2.32
C ALA A 24 -24.61 -7.81 3.59
N TYR A 25 -23.49 -8.49 3.77
CA TYR A 25 -23.16 -9.19 5.01
C TYR A 25 -23.11 -8.20 6.19
N ALA A 26 -22.31 -7.13 6.09
CA ALA A 26 -22.17 -6.12 7.14
C ALA A 26 -23.51 -5.50 7.57
N ARG A 27 -24.39 -5.15 6.61
CA ARG A 27 -25.75 -4.66 6.93
C ARG A 27 -26.61 -5.69 7.67
N MET A 28 -26.44 -6.98 7.39
CA MET A 28 -27.25 -8.05 7.98
C MET A 28 -26.75 -8.49 9.35
N SER A 29 -25.43 -8.54 9.54
CA SER A 29 -24.80 -9.02 10.77
C SER A 29 -24.42 -7.90 11.73
N GLY A 30 -24.20 -6.68 11.23
CA GLY A 30 -23.52 -5.60 11.94
C GLY A 30 -22.01 -5.82 12.06
N ASP A 31 -21.47 -6.86 11.40
CA ASP A 31 -20.07 -7.23 11.44
C ASP A 31 -19.25 -6.36 10.48
N GLN A 32 -18.17 -5.77 11.00
CA GLN A 32 -17.29 -4.87 10.28
C GLN A 32 -15.89 -5.46 10.05
N SER A 33 -15.65 -6.75 10.29
CA SER A 33 -14.33 -7.39 10.13
C SER A 33 -13.76 -7.36 8.71
N TYR A 34 -14.51 -6.88 7.71
CA TYR A 34 -14.12 -6.87 6.31
C TYR A 34 -13.90 -5.44 5.75
N ARG A 35 -13.66 -4.43 6.59
CA ARG A 35 -13.43 -3.04 6.12
C ARG A 35 -12.21 -2.92 5.21
N ALA A 36 -11.08 -3.53 5.57
CA ALA A 36 -9.88 -3.54 4.73
C ALA A 36 -10.16 -4.19 3.35
N VAL A 37 -10.89 -5.31 3.34
CA VAL A 37 -11.30 -5.99 2.09
C VAL A 37 -12.19 -5.10 1.23
N LEU A 38 -13.13 -4.35 1.83
CA LEU A 38 -13.96 -3.40 1.09
C LEU A 38 -13.16 -2.24 0.50
N ALA A 39 -12.18 -1.72 1.25
CA ALA A 39 -11.29 -0.68 0.77
C ALA A 39 -10.43 -1.19 -0.41
N ASP A 40 -9.85 -2.39 -0.28
CA ASP A 40 -9.06 -2.99 -1.37
C ASP A 40 -9.90 -3.27 -2.61
N CYS A 41 -11.17 -3.69 -2.45
CA CYS A 41 -12.08 -3.84 -3.58
C CYS A 41 -12.29 -2.52 -4.34
N GLU A 42 -12.45 -1.38 -3.66
CA GLU A 42 -12.57 -0.08 -4.35
C GLU A 42 -11.26 0.29 -5.07
N ARG A 43 -10.10 0.02 -4.45
CA ARG A 43 -8.79 0.20 -5.07
C ARG A 43 -8.68 -0.63 -6.36
N ALA A 44 -8.94 -1.92 -6.29
CA ALA A 44 -8.87 -2.83 -7.43
C ALA A 44 -9.90 -2.53 -8.55
N LEU A 45 -10.98 -1.82 -8.22
CA LEU A 45 -11.94 -1.28 -9.19
C LEU A 45 -11.51 0.06 -9.81
N GLY A 46 -10.28 0.52 -9.53
CA GLY A 46 -9.72 1.77 -10.04
C GLY A 46 -10.30 3.02 -9.37
N ARG A 47 -10.66 2.92 -8.08
CA ARG A 47 -11.21 4.02 -7.28
C ARG A 47 -10.38 4.25 -6.01
N PRO A 48 -9.09 4.58 -6.15
CA PRO A 48 -8.19 4.70 -5.01
C PRO A 48 -8.63 5.77 -3.99
N GLU A 49 -9.27 6.87 -4.42
CA GLU A 49 -9.78 7.88 -3.49
C GLU A 49 -10.89 7.35 -2.59
N ASN A 50 -11.76 6.47 -3.12
CA ASN A 50 -12.78 5.79 -2.32
C ASN A 50 -12.14 4.79 -1.35
N ALA A 51 -11.07 4.10 -1.77
CA ALA A 51 -10.33 3.21 -0.89
C ALA A 51 -9.73 3.98 0.30
N LEU A 52 -9.09 5.13 0.05
CA LEU A 52 -8.53 5.98 1.10
C LEU A 52 -9.60 6.50 2.07
N ARG A 53 -10.78 6.88 1.58
CA ARG A 53 -11.91 7.26 2.46
C ARG A 53 -12.33 6.10 3.36
N LEU A 54 -12.48 4.89 2.81
CA LEU A 54 -12.85 3.70 3.59
C LEU A 54 -11.77 3.31 4.60
N VAL A 55 -10.49 3.47 4.25
CA VAL A 55 -9.38 3.27 5.18
C VAL A 55 -9.47 4.27 6.34
N ALA A 56 -9.66 5.56 6.06
CA ALA A 56 -9.77 6.57 7.10
C ALA A 56 -10.92 6.27 8.09
N GLU A 57 -12.11 5.94 7.57
CA GLU A 57 -13.27 5.52 8.37
C GLU A 57 -12.95 4.28 9.24
N ALA A 58 -12.21 3.32 8.69
CA ALA A 58 -11.82 2.10 9.42
C ALA A 58 -10.79 2.38 10.52
N LEU A 59 -9.82 3.27 10.28
CA LEU A 59 -8.80 3.66 11.27
C LEU A 59 -9.42 4.40 12.47
N GLU A 60 -10.41 5.27 12.23
CA GLU A 60 -11.17 5.95 13.29
C GLU A 60 -11.93 4.96 14.19
N ALA A 61 -12.32 3.81 13.63
CA ALA A 61 -12.99 2.74 14.36
C ALA A 61 -12.04 1.90 15.25
N GLN A 62 -10.76 2.30 15.39
CA GLN A 62 -9.75 1.66 16.23
C GLN A 62 -9.61 0.15 15.91
N PRO A 63 -9.12 -0.20 14.70
CA PRO A 63 -8.96 -1.58 14.27
C PRO A 63 -7.97 -2.31 15.18
N ASP A 64 -8.08 -3.64 15.21
CA ASP A 64 -7.05 -4.46 15.85
C ASP A 64 -5.75 -4.47 15.02
N GLU A 65 -4.69 -5.03 15.57
CA GLU A 65 -3.36 -5.04 14.94
C GLU A 65 -3.37 -5.77 13.58
N ALA A 66 -4.16 -6.83 13.46
CA ALA A 66 -4.24 -7.59 12.20
C ALA A 66 -4.96 -6.78 11.13
N GLU A 67 -6.09 -6.17 11.45
CA GLU A 67 -6.81 -5.29 10.53
C GLU A 67 -6.01 -4.03 10.19
N LEU A 68 -5.26 -3.47 11.15
CA LEU A 68 -4.41 -2.30 10.94
C LEU A 68 -3.36 -2.55 9.85
N VAL A 69 -2.69 -3.71 9.88
CA VAL A 69 -1.72 -4.10 8.85
C VAL A 69 -2.38 -4.14 7.47
N GLU A 70 -3.56 -4.74 7.34
CA GLU A 70 -4.28 -4.79 6.06
C GLU A 70 -4.68 -3.39 5.58
N LEU A 71 -5.16 -2.54 6.49
CA LEU A 71 -5.53 -1.16 6.15
C LEU A 71 -4.33 -0.35 5.68
N GLN A 72 -3.16 -0.50 6.31
CA GLN A 72 -1.93 0.19 5.93
C GLN A 72 -1.41 -0.29 4.56
N LEU A 73 -1.50 -1.59 4.26
CA LEU A 73 -1.18 -2.13 2.94
C LEU A 73 -2.11 -1.55 1.86
N VAL A 74 -3.41 -1.50 2.13
CA VAL A 74 -4.39 -0.93 1.20
C VAL A 74 -4.16 0.58 1.01
N GLU A 75 -3.87 1.31 2.09
CA GLU A 75 -3.57 2.74 2.03
C GLU A 75 -2.34 3.02 1.17
N ALA A 76 -1.23 2.34 1.45
CA ALA A 76 0.00 2.48 0.68
C ALA A 76 -0.23 2.15 -0.80
N GLY A 77 -0.94 1.06 -1.10
CA GLY A 77 -1.32 0.68 -2.45
C GLY A 77 -2.18 1.73 -3.16
N ALA A 78 -3.20 2.27 -2.50
CA ALA A 78 -4.07 3.29 -3.08
C ALA A 78 -3.31 4.60 -3.34
N ARG A 79 -2.35 4.96 -2.48
CA ARG A 79 -1.43 6.09 -2.70
C ARG A 79 -0.51 5.84 -3.91
N GLN A 80 -0.01 4.62 -4.08
CA GLN A 80 0.77 4.24 -5.26
C GLN A 80 -0.04 4.37 -6.56
N ASP A 81 -1.30 3.94 -6.56
CA ASP A 81 -2.21 4.06 -7.71
C ASP A 81 -2.46 5.53 -8.11
N LEU A 82 -2.40 6.45 -7.15
CA LEU A 82 -2.48 7.90 -7.35
C LEU A 82 -1.15 8.53 -7.76
N GLY A 83 -0.05 7.77 -7.81
CA GLY A 83 1.31 8.27 -8.05
C GLY A 83 1.93 9.00 -6.86
N GLU A 84 1.32 8.89 -5.67
CA GLU A 84 1.78 9.54 -4.44
C GLU A 84 2.84 8.69 -3.71
N LEU A 85 3.88 8.27 -4.42
CA LEU A 85 4.92 7.34 -3.91
C LEU A 85 5.56 7.79 -2.58
N PRO A 86 5.87 9.08 -2.34
CA PRO A 86 6.40 9.51 -1.05
C PRO A 86 5.41 9.33 0.11
N ALA A 87 4.12 9.50 -0.14
CA ALA A 87 3.08 9.31 0.89
C ALA A 87 2.94 7.81 1.22
N ALA A 88 2.93 6.95 0.19
CA ALA A 88 2.94 5.49 0.39
C ALA A 88 4.14 5.04 1.24
N ALA A 89 5.31 5.62 1.00
CA ALA A 89 6.52 5.30 1.77
C ALA A 89 6.38 5.65 3.25
N LEU A 90 5.84 6.83 3.57
CA LEU A 90 5.64 7.23 4.96
C LEU A 90 4.70 6.28 5.71
N ILE A 91 3.66 5.77 5.05
CA ILE A 91 2.74 4.78 5.65
C ILE A 91 3.47 3.49 5.98
N LEU A 92 4.21 2.93 5.01
CA LEU A 92 4.94 1.67 5.18
C LEU A 92 6.10 1.81 6.17
N GLU A 93 6.85 2.91 6.10
CA GLU A 93 7.92 3.22 7.06
C GLU A 93 7.37 3.29 8.48
N ALA A 94 6.27 4.01 8.70
CA ALA A 94 5.64 4.09 10.01
C ALA A 94 5.17 2.72 10.52
N ALA A 95 4.56 1.90 9.66
CA ALA A 95 4.14 0.54 9.97
C ALA A 95 5.32 -0.37 10.35
N LEU A 96 6.50 -0.14 9.75
CA LEU A 96 7.74 -0.88 10.00
C LEU A 96 8.65 -0.23 11.07
N GLY A 97 8.12 0.68 11.90
CA GLY A 97 8.86 1.28 13.03
C GLY A 97 9.58 2.61 12.72
N GLY A 98 9.15 3.30 11.66
CA GLY A 98 9.49 4.67 11.30
C GLY A 98 10.78 4.84 10.48
N ARG A 99 11.82 4.05 10.75
CA ARG A 99 13.06 4.03 9.94
C ARG A 99 13.51 2.58 9.72
N PRO A 100 12.79 1.83 8.88
CA PRO A 100 13.07 0.43 8.67
C PRO A 100 14.40 0.24 7.94
N THR A 101 15.09 -0.85 8.23
CA THR A 101 16.30 -1.28 7.51
C THR A 101 16.24 -2.79 7.28
N PRO A 102 16.84 -3.34 6.21
CA PRO A 102 16.85 -4.78 5.96
C PRO A 102 17.36 -5.59 7.16
N ALA A 103 18.47 -5.15 7.76
CA ALA A 103 19.05 -5.77 8.95
C ALA A 103 18.17 -5.67 10.22
N GLY A 104 17.25 -4.71 10.26
CA GLY A 104 16.34 -4.46 11.37
C GLY A 104 15.07 -5.31 11.38
N LEU A 105 14.80 -6.06 10.30
CA LEU A 105 13.56 -6.85 10.14
C LEU A 105 13.40 -7.94 11.22
N GLY A 106 14.51 -8.50 11.72
CA GLY A 106 14.51 -9.36 12.90
C GLY A 106 13.80 -10.72 12.70
N GLN A 107 12.77 -10.99 13.51
CA GLN A 107 11.91 -12.17 13.40
C GLN A 107 10.48 -11.69 13.10
N PRO A 108 10.21 -11.26 11.86
CA PRO A 108 8.91 -10.71 11.50
C PRO A 108 7.83 -11.79 11.51
N ASP A 109 6.61 -11.40 11.82
CA ASP A 109 5.43 -12.20 11.45
C ASP A 109 5.06 -11.99 9.97
N LEU A 110 4.05 -12.72 9.50
CA LEU A 110 3.60 -12.64 8.11
C LEU A 110 3.09 -11.24 7.71
N GLY A 111 2.48 -10.49 8.64
CA GLY A 111 2.01 -9.14 8.37
C GLY A 111 3.17 -8.18 8.13
N GLN A 112 4.19 -8.26 8.98
CA GLN A 112 5.44 -7.50 8.84
C GLN A 112 6.20 -7.88 7.56
N LEU A 113 6.26 -9.17 7.21
CA LEU A 113 6.84 -9.61 5.94
C LEU A 113 6.11 -9.01 4.73
N ARG A 114 4.77 -8.98 4.75
CA ARG A 114 3.98 -8.36 3.67
C ARG A 114 4.19 -6.85 3.58
N LEU A 115 4.25 -6.15 4.72
CA LEU A 115 4.58 -4.72 4.76
C LEU A 115 5.99 -4.45 4.21
N ALA A 116 6.98 -5.27 4.59
CA ALA A 116 8.34 -5.15 4.09
C ALA A 116 8.42 -5.42 2.57
N THR A 117 7.66 -6.40 2.07
CA THR A 117 7.57 -6.71 0.63
C THR A 117 6.99 -5.52 -0.13
N ALA A 118 5.85 -4.98 0.31
CA ALA A 118 5.26 -3.79 -0.30
C ALA A 118 6.20 -2.57 -0.26
N TYR A 119 7.01 -2.44 0.79
CA TYR A 119 8.01 -1.38 0.90
C TYR A 119 9.17 -1.58 -0.10
N ALA A 120 9.65 -2.81 -0.27
CA ALA A 120 10.67 -3.15 -1.26
C ALA A 120 10.16 -2.87 -2.70
N ASP A 121 8.93 -3.26 -3.02
CA ASP A 121 8.30 -2.96 -4.32
C ASP A 121 8.19 -1.46 -4.57
N LEU A 122 7.86 -0.70 -3.53
CA LEU A 122 7.81 0.76 -3.61
C LEU A 122 9.19 1.37 -3.84
N LEU A 123 10.25 0.85 -3.23
CA LEU A 123 11.63 1.28 -3.46
C LEU A 123 12.04 1.03 -4.92
N ALA A 124 11.75 -0.16 -5.45
CA ALA A 124 11.98 -0.49 -6.85
C ALA A 124 11.22 0.47 -7.79
N ALA A 125 9.93 0.74 -7.51
CA ALA A 125 9.13 1.69 -8.29
C ALA A 125 9.65 3.14 -8.24
N ARG A 126 10.43 3.50 -7.21
CA ARG A 126 11.10 4.80 -7.06
C ARG A 126 12.48 4.84 -7.73
N GLY A 127 12.96 3.72 -8.27
CA GLY A 127 14.30 3.58 -8.86
C GLY A 127 15.41 3.37 -7.82
N GLU A 128 15.07 2.94 -6.61
CA GLU A 128 16.02 2.59 -5.55
C GLU A 128 16.29 1.07 -5.57
N GLU A 129 16.70 0.56 -6.74
CA GLU A 129 16.80 -0.87 -7.05
C GLU A 129 17.77 -1.61 -6.13
N GLU A 130 18.95 -1.06 -5.85
CA GLU A 130 19.92 -1.74 -4.98
C GLU A 130 19.37 -1.94 -3.55
N LEU A 131 18.66 -0.93 -3.03
CA LEU A 131 18.07 -1.03 -1.71
C LEU A 131 16.87 -1.97 -1.70
N ALA A 132 16.04 -1.97 -2.76
CA ALA A 132 14.96 -2.94 -2.92
C ALA A 132 15.51 -4.38 -2.90
N MET A 133 16.63 -4.63 -3.58
CA MET A 133 17.28 -5.94 -3.59
C MET A 133 17.79 -6.37 -2.21
N GLU A 134 18.38 -5.45 -1.44
CA GLU A 134 18.74 -5.74 -0.04
C GLU A 134 17.52 -6.13 0.81
N TRP A 135 16.38 -5.47 0.58
CA TRP A 135 15.12 -5.80 1.25
C TRP A 135 14.60 -7.18 0.85
N TYR A 136 14.51 -7.47 -0.45
CA TYR A 136 14.08 -8.78 -0.94
C TYR A 136 14.94 -9.90 -0.36
N GLY A 137 16.26 -9.72 -0.29
CA GLY A 137 17.17 -10.68 0.36
C GLY A 137 16.88 -10.88 1.86
N ALA A 138 16.59 -9.80 2.60
CA ALA A 138 16.24 -9.90 4.02
C ALA A 138 14.88 -10.58 4.24
N ILE A 139 13.90 -10.32 3.37
CA ILE A 139 12.57 -10.93 3.42
C ILE A 139 12.68 -12.43 3.09
N ALA A 140 13.37 -12.81 2.02
CA ALA A 140 13.59 -14.20 1.64
C ALA A 140 14.29 -15.01 2.74
N ALA A 141 15.26 -14.40 3.45
CA ALA A 141 15.92 -15.03 4.57
C ALA A 141 14.99 -15.25 5.78
N ALA A 142 13.98 -14.39 5.95
CA ALA A 142 12.99 -14.46 7.03
C ALA A 142 11.74 -15.28 6.67
N ASP A 143 11.52 -15.56 5.38
CA ASP A 143 10.37 -16.29 4.82
C ASP A 143 10.80 -17.57 4.08
N PRO A 144 11.27 -18.61 4.80
CA PRO A 144 11.80 -19.83 4.18
C PRO A 144 10.76 -20.68 3.45
N ASP A 145 9.47 -20.45 3.73
CA ASP A 145 8.35 -21.13 3.08
C ASP A 145 7.79 -20.32 1.88
N ASP A 146 8.40 -19.17 1.58
CA ASP A 146 8.03 -18.24 0.50
C ASP A 146 6.54 -17.87 0.51
N LEU A 147 6.01 -17.57 1.70
CA LEU A 147 4.61 -17.19 1.89
C LEU A 147 4.28 -15.84 1.24
N THR A 148 5.27 -14.97 1.09
CA THR A 148 5.17 -13.68 0.42
C THR A 148 5.35 -13.76 -1.09
N GLY A 149 5.95 -14.85 -1.60
CA GLY A 149 6.33 -14.96 -3.01
C GLY A 149 7.53 -14.08 -3.39
N VAL A 150 8.30 -13.60 -2.40
CA VAL A 150 9.44 -12.71 -2.65
C VAL A 150 10.53 -13.37 -3.51
N SER A 151 10.54 -14.71 -3.58
CA SER A 151 11.48 -15.46 -4.42
C SER A 151 11.33 -15.14 -5.92
N ASP A 152 10.15 -14.70 -6.37
CA ASP A 152 9.89 -14.33 -7.77
C ASP A 152 10.83 -13.21 -8.25
N HIS A 153 11.27 -12.32 -7.36
CA HIS A 153 12.19 -11.22 -7.71
C HIS A 153 13.62 -11.66 -8.04
N PHE A 154 13.98 -12.92 -7.78
CA PHE A 154 15.31 -13.46 -8.06
C PHE A 154 15.36 -14.29 -9.35
N LEU A 155 14.20 -14.58 -9.96
CA LEU A 155 14.12 -15.43 -11.15
C LEU A 155 14.56 -14.71 -12.43
N ASP A 156 14.41 -13.38 -12.48
CA ASP A 156 14.74 -12.59 -13.67
C ASP A 156 16.26 -12.47 -13.92
N ASP A 157 17.11 -12.66 -12.89
CA ASP A 157 18.57 -12.57 -13.00
C ASP A 157 19.24 -13.85 -13.51
N GLU A 158 18.56 -15.01 -13.50
CA GLU A 158 19.16 -16.30 -13.89
C GLU A 158 19.14 -16.57 -15.41
N GLU A 159 18.37 -15.82 -16.20
CA GLU A 159 18.24 -16.06 -17.66
C GLU A 159 19.40 -15.46 -18.49
N GLU A 160 20.26 -14.60 -17.92
CA GLU A 160 21.34 -13.94 -18.68
C GLU A 160 22.67 -14.74 -18.73
N ASP A 161 22.83 -15.78 -17.91
CA ASP A 161 24.10 -16.54 -17.79
C ASP A 161 24.18 -17.81 -18.68
N GLU A 162 23.10 -18.21 -19.37
CA GLU A 162 23.07 -19.47 -20.16
C GLU A 162 23.51 -19.33 -21.64
N ASP A 163 23.71 -18.12 -22.17
CA ASP A 163 23.94 -17.92 -23.62
C ASP A 163 25.43 -17.84 -24.06
N ASP A 164 26.40 -17.83 -23.14
CA ASP A 164 27.82 -17.63 -23.48
C ASP A 164 28.59 -18.90 -23.89
N GLU A 165 27.98 -20.10 -23.88
CA GLU A 165 28.71 -21.37 -24.10
C GLU A 165 28.47 -22.06 -25.47
N LEU A 166 27.73 -21.44 -26.41
CA LEU A 166 27.40 -22.07 -27.71
C LEU A 166 28.07 -21.47 -28.96
N GLU A 167 29.04 -20.55 -28.84
CA GLU A 167 29.65 -19.88 -30.01
C GLU A 167 31.09 -20.34 -30.37
N ALA A 168 31.51 -21.55 -29.98
CA ALA A 168 32.90 -22.01 -30.18
C ALA A 168 33.12 -23.21 -31.14
N GLU A 169 32.14 -23.68 -31.92
CA GLU A 169 32.32 -24.89 -32.76
C GLU A 169 31.97 -24.77 -34.25
N LEU A 170 31.86 -23.59 -34.86
CA LEU A 170 31.58 -23.50 -36.32
C LEU A 170 32.38 -22.41 -37.06
N ASP A 171 33.71 -22.48 -37.04
CA ASP A 171 34.49 -21.94 -38.17
C ASP A 171 35.79 -22.72 -38.38
N GLY A 172 35.92 -23.38 -39.53
CA GLY A 172 37.08 -24.22 -39.82
C GLY A 172 37.04 -24.99 -41.14
N ALA A 173 36.20 -24.59 -42.09
CA ALA A 173 36.16 -25.22 -43.40
C ALA A 173 35.97 -24.19 -44.52
N VAL A 174 37.03 -23.43 -44.84
CA VAL A 174 37.22 -22.86 -46.17
C VAL A 174 38.64 -23.14 -46.63
N LEU A 175 38.71 -23.70 -47.84
CA LEU A 175 39.85 -24.27 -48.53
C LEU A 175 40.77 -23.19 -49.13
N ASP A 176 42.05 -23.55 -49.24
CA ASP A 176 43.12 -22.89 -50.03
C ASP A 176 42.65 -22.37 -51.39
N ASP A 177 43.13 -21.17 -51.78
CA ASP A 177 43.79 -20.96 -53.08
C ASP A 177 44.72 -19.73 -53.01
N ASP A 178 45.96 -19.94 -53.45
CA ASP A 178 47.07 -18.99 -53.57
C ASP A 178 46.77 -17.82 -54.54
N ASP A 179 47.38 -16.64 -54.33
CA ASP A 179 48.59 -16.19 -55.05
C ASP A 179 48.78 -14.65 -55.08
N ASP A 180 50.02 -14.26 -54.78
CA ASP A 180 50.86 -13.20 -55.34
C ASP A 180 50.60 -11.67 -55.21
N ALA A 181 51.57 -11.04 -54.53
CA ALA A 181 52.54 -10.05 -55.06
C ALA A 181 52.45 -8.55 -54.64
N GLU A 182 53.55 -8.13 -53.97
CA GLU A 182 54.28 -6.84 -54.00
C GLU A 182 53.50 -5.56 -53.59
N GLY A 183 53.94 -4.67 -52.69
CA GLY A 183 55.26 -4.26 -52.24
C GLY A 183 55.27 -2.71 -52.25
N ASP A 184 55.37 -2.06 -51.08
CA ASP A 184 55.71 -0.62 -50.96
C ASP A 184 56.27 -0.30 -49.55
N ASP A 185 57.60 -0.21 -49.46
CA ASP A 185 58.40 0.93 -48.95
C ASP A 185 57.68 1.99 -48.05
N LEU A 186 58.12 2.47 -46.88
CA LEU A 186 59.44 2.81 -46.29
C LEU A 186 59.28 3.19 -44.77
N PRO A 187 60.38 3.49 -44.01
CA PRO A 187 60.50 3.28 -42.55
C PRO A 187 60.63 4.56 -41.67
N GLY A 188 60.74 4.34 -40.34
CA GLY A 188 61.31 5.25 -39.33
C GLY A 188 60.33 5.56 -38.18
N ALA A 189 60.66 5.63 -36.89
CA ALA A 189 61.92 5.59 -36.15
C ALA A 189 61.60 5.45 -34.64
N ASP A 190 62.49 4.80 -33.88
CA ASP A 190 62.91 5.03 -32.48
C ASP A 190 61.84 5.24 -31.38
N ALA A 191 61.66 4.31 -30.43
CA ALA A 191 62.48 4.02 -29.24
C ALA A 191 62.29 4.99 -28.06
N ASP A 192 61.58 4.54 -27.01
CA ASP A 192 61.91 4.64 -25.56
C ASP A 192 60.77 3.95 -24.76
N GLY A 193 60.92 3.10 -23.75
CA GLY A 193 62.08 2.76 -22.93
C GLY A 193 61.97 3.24 -21.48
N SER A 194 61.03 2.75 -20.65
CA SER A 194 61.21 2.62 -19.18
C SER A 194 59.96 1.99 -18.53
N SER A 195 60.02 0.73 -18.09
CA SER A 195 60.45 0.25 -16.75
C SER A 195 59.34 0.28 -15.69
N VAL A 196 58.81 -0.92 -15.44
CA VAL A 196 58.30 -1.48 -14.18
C VAL A 196 58.55 -0.68 -12.90
N ASP A 197 57.50 -0.50 -12.08
CA ASP A 197 57.55 -0.72 -10.62
C ASP A 197 56.12 -0.83 -10.04
N GLU A 198 55.70 -2.06 -9.72
CA GLU A 198 54.71 -2.33 -8.66
C GLU A 198 55.42 -2.21 -7.31
N PRO A 199 54.74 -1.76 -6.23
CA PRO A 199 54.40 -2.78 -5.24
C PRO A 199 53.04 -2.59 -4.54
N ALA A 200 52.38 -3.73 -4.35
CA ALA A 200 51.29 -3.93 -3.42
C ALA A 200 51.75 -3.81 -1.96
N VAL A 201 50.95 -3.11 -1.13
CA VAL A 201 50.85 -3.38 0.31
C VAL A 201 49.50 -2.90 0.86
N ALA A 202 48.75 -3.83 1.45
CA ALA A 202 47.64 -3.62 2.39
C ALA A 202 48.00 -4.36 3.70
N PRO A 203 47.22 -4.32 4.81
CA PRO A 203 46.23 -3.32 5.29
C PRO A 203 46.43 -2.95 6.79
N ALA A 204 45.44 -2.20 7.35
CA ALA A 204 45.07 -2.01 8.77
C ALA A 204 45.75 -0.87 9.57
N VAL A 205 44.99 0.05 10.17
CA VAL A 205 44.41 -0.05 11.54
C VAL A 205 43.63 1.22 11.96
N LEU A 206 42.64 0.98 12.82
CA LEU A 206 41.77 1.88 13.61
C LEU A 206 42.48 3.04 14.33
N ALA A 207 41.81 4.20 14.45
CA ALA A 207 41.89 5.06 15.63
C ALA A 207 40.69 6.02 15.73
N ALA A 208 39.99 5.92 16.87
CA ALA A 208 38.98 6.84 17.35
C ALA A 208 39.56 8.21 17.76
N VAL A 209 38.79 9.28 17.60
CA VAL A 209 38.87 10.46 18.48
C VAL A 209 37.45 10.92 18.84
N ALA A 210 37.24 11.09 20.14
CA ALA A 210 36.09 11.70 20.76
C ALA A 210 36.43 13.15 21.14
N ASP A 211 35.46 14.07 21.00
CA ASP A 211 35.30 15.32 21.79
C ASP A 211 33.96 15.94 21.32
N ALA A 212 32.85 15.93 22.07
CA ALA A 212 32.51 16.69 23.28
C ALA A 212 32.41 18.21 23.07
N VAL A 213 31.18 18.73 22.90
CA VAL A 213 30.76 20.02 23.45
C VAL A 213 29.33 19.90 23.99
N ALA A 214 29.17 20.33 25.23
CA ALA A 214 27.93 20.38 25.99
C ALA A 214 27.45 21.83 26.13
N ALA A 215 26.14 21.97 26.40
CA ALA A 215 25.40 23.10 26.95
C ALA A 215 25.19 24.34 26.06
N ASP A 216 23.92 24.64 25.75
CA ASP A 216 23.23 25.71 26.50
C ASP A 216 21.72 25.45 26.55
N ASP A 217 21.18 25.71 27.74
CA ASP A 217 19.77 25.65 28.14
C ASP A 217 19.15 27.05 27.96
N ASP A 218 17.84 27.17 28.13
CA ASP A 218 17.06 28.41 28.27
C ASP A 218 16.75 29.25 26.99
N HIS A 219 15.62 28.93 26.36
CA HIS A 219 14.70 30.01 25.96
C HIS A 219 13.25 29.68 26.36
N ASP A 220 12.89 30.28 27.50
CA ASP A 220 11.55 30.62 27.94
C ASP A 220 11.02 31.71 26.99
N ASP A 221 9.94 31.42 26.24
CA ASP A 221 9.08 32.48 25.73
C ASP A 221 7.62 32.02 25.84
N ALA A 222 6.92 32.71 26.72
CA ALA A 222 5.53 32.51 27.06
C ALA A 222 4.65 33.50 26.30
N HIS A 223 3.45 33.01 25.96
CA HIS A 223 2.24 33.76 25.58
C HIS A 223 2.24 34.50 24.24
N GLU A 224 1.28 34.17 23.38
CA GLU A 224 0.06 34.98 23.28
C GLU A 224 -1.06 34.16 22.63
N ASP A 225 -2.26 34.32 23.20
CA ASP A 225 -3.54 33.81 22.71
C ASP A 225 -3.82 34.40 21.32
N ASP A 226 -4.28 33.60 20.36
CA ASP A 226 -4.95 34.11 19.16
C ASP A 226 -6.03 33.11 18.70
N ASP A 227 -7.25 33.52 19.04
CA ASP A 227 -8.50 33.43 18.30
C ASP A 227 -9.05 32.07 17.80
N GLU A 228 -10.17 31.72 18.46
CA GLU A 228 -11.24 30.84 18.02
C GLU A 228 -11.78 31.30 16.65
N ASP A 229 -11.40 30.63 15.57
CA ASP A 229 -12.18 30.66 14.33
C ASP A 229 -13.30 29.61 14.41
N ASP A 230 -14.45 30.06 14.94
CA ASP A 230 -15.76 29.45 14.71
C ASP A 230 -16.04 29.43 13.20
N VAL A 231 -15.73 28.30 12.55
CA VAL A 231 -16.28 27.98 11.23
C VAL A 231 -17.66 27.34 11.43
N ASP A 232 -18.71 28.11 11.11
CA ASP A 232 -20.09 27.66 10.97
C ASP A 232 -20.18 26.36 10.14
N GLU A 233 -20.34 25.22 10.81
CA GLU A 233 -20.45 23.88 10.20
C GLU A 233 -21.93 23.47 9.98
N ASP A 234 -22.83 24.45 9.74
CA ASP A 234 -24.28 24.22 9.59
C ASP A 234 -24.78 24.42 8.14
N ALA A 235 -23.97 24.11 7.12
CA ALA A 235 -24.37 24.29 5.72
C ALA A 235 -24.10 23.09 4.79
N LEU A 236 -24.15 21.86 5.30
CA LEU A 236 -24.22 20.65 4.47
C LEU A 236 -25.57 19.96 4.64
N ASP A 237 -26.53 20.50 3.89
CA ASP A 237 -27.62 19.83 3.19
C ASP A 237 -28.14 18.53 3.83
N ASP A 238 -29.09 18.73 4.75
CA ASP A 238 -30.01 17.73 5.26
C ASP A 238 -30.93 17.26 4.12
N VAL A 239 -30.40 16.41 3.23
CA VAL A 239 -31.23 15.67 2.26
C VAL A 239 -31.97 14.62 3.08
N ALA A 240 -33.17 14.98 3.55
CA ALA A 240 -34.02 14.08 4.30
C ALA A 240 -34.20 12.77 3.52
N ASP A 241 -33.98 11.63 4.17
CA ASP A 241 -34.13 10.28 3.59
C ASP A 241 -35.49 10.07 2.87
N ASP A 242 -36.50 10.86 3.25
CA ASP A 242 -37.83 10.87 2.63
C ASP A 242 -37.84 11.33 1.17
N ASP A 243 -36.93 12.21 0.74
CA ASP A 243 -36.86 12.70 -0.64
C ASP A 243 -36.22 11.66 -1.58
N ILE A 244 -35.29 10.84 -1.08
CA ILE A 244 -34.65 9.77 -1.86
C ILE A 244 -35.64 8.60 -2.07
N GLU A 245 -36.45 8.25 -1.07
CA GLU A 245 -37.47 7.20 -1.23
C GLU A 245 -38.58 7.59 -2.21
N ALA A 246 -38.95 8.88 -2.27
CA ALA A 246 -39.94 9.38 -3.21
C ALA A 246 -39.45 9.33 -4.67
N GLU A 247 -38.19 9.71 -4.92
CA GLU A 247 -37.56 9.66 -6.25
C GLU A 247 -37.39 8.21 -6.75
N VAL A 248 -37.07 7.27 -5.84
CA VAL A 248 -36.97 5.84 -6.18
C VAL A 248 -38.34 5.22 -6.48
N ALA A 249 -39.39 5.65 -5.77
CA ALA A 249 -40.76 5.19 -6.00
C ALA A 249 -41.32 5.65 -7.36
N GLU A 250 -40.99 6.86 -7.81
CA GLU A 250 -41.36 7.37 -9.14
C GLU A 250 -40.67 6.56 -10.26
N LEU A 251 -39.39 6.22 -10.06
CA LEU A 251 -38.60 5.45 -11.03
C LEU A 251 -39.08 4.00 -11.18
N LEU A 252 -39.70 3.44 -10.13
CA LEU A 252 -40.31 2.11 -10.11
C LEU A 252 -41.81 2.11 -10.44
N GLY A 253 -42.43 3.28 -10.60
CA GLY A 253 -43.86 3.42 -10.91
C GLY A 253 -44.79 3.05 -9.75
N GLU A 254 -44.27 3.03 -8.53
CA GLU A 254 -45.01 2.67 -7.32
C GLU A 254 -45.62 3.95 -6.73
N VAL A 255 -46.93 4.17 -6.92
CA VAL A 255 -47.61 5.33 -6.32
C VAL A 255 -47.78 5.06 -4.81
N PRO A 256 -47.20 5.87 -3.91
CA PRO A 256 -47.35 5.65 -2.48
C PRO A 256 -48.82 5.82 -2.05
N PRO A 257 -49.32 4.99 -1.11
CA PRO A 257 -50.69 5.12 -0.62
C PRO A 257 -50.86 6.46 0.11
N PRO A 258 -52.01 7.13 -0.02
CA PRO A 258 -52.22 8.43 0.61
C PRO A 258 -52.09 8.32 2.14
N PRO A 259 -51.56 9.36 2.81
CA PRO A 259 -51.35 9.35 4.24
C PRO A 259 -52.69 9.16 4.96
N VAL A 260 -52.74 8.15 5.83
CA VAL A 260 -53.92 7.85 6.63
C VAL A 260 -53.96 8.84 7.79
N GLU A 261 -54.76 9.90 7.68
CA GLU A 261 -55.04 10.81 8.79
C GLU A 261 -55.65 10.03 9.96
N ARG A 262 -54.83 9.72 10.96
CA ARG A 262 -55.30 9.19 12.24
C ARG A 262 -55.85 10.36 13.05
N ASP A 263 -57.17 10.48 13.08
CA ASP A 263 -57.89 11.44 13.92
C ASP A 263 -57.69 11.09 15.41
N HIS A 264 -56.64 11.66 16.01
CA HIS A 264 -56.31 11.50 17.44
C HIS A 264 -57.33 12.19 18.38
N SER A 265 -58.35 12.87 17.84
CA SER A 265 -59.39 13.54 18.63
C SER A 265 -60.38 12.59 19.32
N ARG A 266 -60.42 11.30 18.94
CA ARG A 266 -61.39 10.34 19.47
C ARG A 266 -60.96 9.58 20.73
N LEU A 267 -59.70 9.71 21.17
CA LEU A 267 -59.18 8.97 22.33
C LEU A 267 -59.45 9.64 23.70
N PHE A 268 -59.92 10.89 23.72
CA PHE A 268 -60.07 11.66 24.98
C PHE A 268 -61.52 11.94 25.44
N GLN A 269 -62.55 11.39 24.78
CA GLN A 269 -63.95 11.64 25.15
C GLN A 269 -64.65 10.53 25.97
N GLN A 270 -63.96 9.47 26.41
CA GLN A 270 -64.60 8.37 27.17
C GLN A 270 -64.17 8.21 28.65
N ALA A 271 -63.59 9.26 29.28
CA ALA A 271 -63.06 9.14 30.65
C ALA A 271 -63.60 10.17 31.66
N THR A 272 -64.88 10.59 31.59
CA THR A 272 -65.46 11.47 32.62
C THR A 272 -66.83 11.09 33.19
N GLU A 273 -67.41 9.93 32.86
CA GLU A 273 -68.64 9.45 33.51
C GLU A 273 -68.36 8.34 34.53
N GLN A 274 -67.74 8.70 35.66
CA GLN A 274 -67.89 7.94 36.91
C GLN A 274 -68.39 8.88 38.01
N GLN A 275 -69.70 8.83 38.27
CA GLN A 275 -70.36 9.48 39.40
C GLN A 275 -69.89 8.87 40.74
N PRO A 276 -69.71 9.67 41.81
CA PRO A 276 -69.53 9.15 43.16
C PRO A 276 -70.87 8.74 43.79
N PRO A 277 -70.88 7.85 44.78
CA PRO A 277 -72.11 7.38 45.41
C PRO A 277 -72.72 8.45 46.34
N THR A 278 -74.00 8.72 46.17
CA THR A 278 -74.83 9.39 47.17
C THR A 278 -75.29 8.40 48.24
N ASN A 279 -75.06 8.81 49.49
CA ASN A 279 -75.58 8.35 50.80
C ASN A 279 -76.76 7.36 50.79
#